data_AF-Q2TW84-F1
#
_entry.id   AF-Q2TW84-F1
#
_cell.length_a   1.000
_cell.length_b   1.000
_cell.length_c   1.000
_cell.angle_alpha   90.00
_cell.angle_beta   90.00
_cell.angle_gamma   90.00
#
_symmetry.space_group_name_H-M   'P 1'
#
loop_
_entity.id
_entity.type
_entity.pdbx_description
1 polymer ?
#
loop_
_entity_poly.entity_id
_entity_poly.type
_entity_poly.pdbx_seq_one_letter_code
_entity_poly.pdbx_strand_id
1 'polypeptide(L)'
;MGRFNFISGTEPVLERRPFLALDYSTTAGGTGHIGFLCHKQPILEKNLRKAMSDNTFSTLKSESTVYELCEDEQWTYCKYRDAQGTERRIRARFFVGADGKTGFTRKQYLEPKGVHMEKVTEYVAYAIPADSITDTMNREFYEETWVALNWQITLPTPESHPEFSLWTLGYTPDEVYDLFFPYEFRFLCNPNRPAVCGRFGLQTDRLWRFEFVVRPGEDGYEMAKPESIKNIVFPNVTHQGSRYG
;
A
#
# COMPACT_ATOMS: atom_id res chain seq x y z
N MET A 1 9.91 13.16 -5.49
CA MET A 1 8.73 12.35 -5.89
C MET A 1 8.20 12.72 -7.28
N GLY A 2 8.78 13.71 -7.97
CA GLY A 2 8.29 14.12 -9.29
C GLY A 2 6.84 14.60 -9.20
N ARG A 3 6.07 14.35 -10.26
CA ARG A 3 4.66 14.68 -10.32
C ARG A 3 3.76 13.51 -9.97
N PHE A 4 2.61 13.83 -9.40
CA PHE A 4 1.48 12.93 -9.25
C PHE A 4 0.48 13.27 -10.35
N ASN A 5 0.27 12.35 -11.27
CA ASN A 5 -0.57 12.52 -12.45
C ASN A 5 -1.91 11.81 -12.23
N PHE A 6 -3.01 12.54 -12.36
CA PHE A 6 -4.36 11.98 -12.28
C PHE A 6 -4.90 11.80 -13.68
N ILE A 7 -5.19 10.55 -14.04
CA ILE A 7 -5.57 10.13 -15.38
C ILE A 7 -7.03 9.71 -15.35
N SER A 8 -7.85 10.33 -16.20
CA SER A 8 -9.27 10.00 -16.33
C SER A 8 -9.52 8.97 -17.43
N GLY A 9 -10.70 8.35 -17.39
CA GLY A 9 -11.15 7.40 -18.40
C GLY A 9 -11.10 5.94 -17.93
N THR A 10 -11.58 5.04 -18.79
CA THR A 10 -11.73 3.61 -18.50
C THR A 10 -10.65 2.74 -19.12
N GLU A 11 -9.89 3.29 -20.06
CA GLU A 11 -8.87 2.57 -20.82
C GLU A 11 -7.58 2.41 -20.00
N PRO A 12 -6.92 1.23 -20.05
CA PRO A 12 -5.69 0.96 -19.33
C PRO A 12 -4.48 1.56 -20.07
N VAL A 13 -4.43 2.89 -20.20
CA VAL A 13 -3.37 3.59 -20.94
C VAL A 13 -2.64 4.54 -19.99
N LEU A 14 -1.44 4.13 -19.57
CA LEU A 14 -0.66 4.91 -18.59
C LEU A 14 -0.19 6.25 -19.16
N GLU A 15 0.06 6.37 -20.45
CA GLU A 15 0.58 7.61 -21.08
C GLU A 15 -0.47 8.66 -21.36
N ARG A 16 -1.75 8.34 -21.10
CA ARG A 16 -2.82 9.30 -21.31
C ARG A 16 -2.52 10.60 -20.56
N ARG A 17 -2.76 11.72 -21.24
CA ARG A 17 -2.53 13.06 -20.67
C ARG A 17 -3.35 13.19 -19.38
N PRO A 18 -2.72 13.56 -18.25
CA PRO A 18 -3.44 13.75 -17.00
C PRO A 18 -4.36 14.96 -17.09
N PHE A 19 -5.51 14.89 -16.41
CA PHE A 19 -6.40 16.05 -16.26
C PHE A 19 -5.97 16.95 -15.09
N LEU A 20 -5.23 16.39 -14.13
CA LEU A 20 -4.62 17.10 -13.01
C LEU A 20 -3.21 16.54 -12.78
N ALA A 21 -2.24 17.41 -12.57
CA ALA A 21 -0.88 17.03 -12.19
C ALA A 21 -0.44 17.91 -11.02
N LEU A 22 0.06 17.28 -9.96
CA LEU A 22 0.58 17.96 -8.78
C LEU A 22 2.08 17.72 -8.68
N ASP A 23 2.87 18.79 -8.65
CA ASP A 23 4.34 18.70 -8.61
C ASP A 23 4.88 18.75 -7.17
N TYR A 24 5.16 17.57 -6.63
CA TYR A 24 5.72 17.38 -5.29
C TYR A 24 7.25 17.41 -5.27
N SER A 25 7.90 17.82 -6.38
CA SER A 25 9.33 18.18 -6.35
C SER A 25 9.56 19.62 -5.92
N THR A 26 8.51 20.43 -5.88
CA THR A 26 8.59 21.85 -5.54
C THR A 26 8.21 22.10 -4.09
N THR A 27 8.77 23.15 -3.50
CA THR A 27 8.37 23.67 -2.19
C THR A 27 7.11 24.55 -2.25
N ALA A 28 6.48 24.65 -3.42
CA ALA A 28 5.34 25.53 -3.69
C ALA A 28 4.04 24.92 -3.13
N GLY A 29 3.93 24.96 -1.81
CA GLY A 29 2.78 24.56 -1.00
C GLY A 29 2.77 25.23 0.38
N GLY A 30 3.51 26.34 0.56
CA GLY A 30 3.20 27.34 1.58
C GLY A 30 3.74 27.17 3.00
N THR A 31 4.72 26.30 3.29
CA THR A 31 5.26 26.26 4.68
C THR A 31 6.77 26.00 4.83
N GLY A 32 7.55 25.78 3.76
CA GLY A 32 8.98 25.43 3.91
C GLY A 32 9.22 24.11 4.66
N HIS A 33 8.15 23.37 4.97
CA HIS A 33 8.21 22.00 5.46
C HIS A 33 8.33 21.04 4.29
N ILE A 34 9.00 19.91 4.51
CA ILE A 34 8.96 18.77 3.60
C ILE A 34 7.50 18.34 3.52
N GLY A 35 6.81 18.72 2.43
CA GLY A 35 5.38 18.43 2.26
C GLY A 35 5.08 16.93 2.31
N PHE A 36 6.04 16.10 1.89
CA PHE A 36 5.98 14.64 1.97
C PHE A 36 7.37 14.02 2.12
N LEU A 37 7.54 13.12 3.10
CA LEU A 37 8.72 12.29 3.25
C LEU A 37 8.36 10.84 2.94
N CYS A 38 8.85 10.32 1.82
CA CYS A 38 8.68 8.91 1.48
C CYS A 38 9.91 8.12 1.87
N HIS A 39 9.68 7.04 2.61
CA HIS A 39 10.69 6.05 2.93
C HIS A 39 10.21 4.68 2.47
N LYS A 40 11.14 3.81 2.09
CA LYS A 40 10.84 2.39 1.96
C LYS A 40 10.52 1.84 3.35
N GLN A 41 9.27 1.53 3.61
CA GLN A 41 8.82 1.02 4.91
C GLN A 41 9.72 -0.12 5.44
N PRO A 42 10.11 -1.15 4.64
CA PRO A 42 10.98 -2.21 5.14
C PRO A 42 12.36 -1.72 5.60
N ILE A 43 12.91 -0.70 4.95
CA ILE A 43 14.21 -0.11 5.31
C ILE A 43 14.09 0.75 6.56
N LEU A 44 13.04 1.57 6.65
CA LEU A 44 12.77 2.33 7.87
C LEU A 44 12.62 1.40 9.06
N GLU A 45 11.75 0.39 8.94
CA GLU A 45 11.53 -0.57 10.02
C GLU A 45 12.80 -1.35 10.38
N LYS A 46 13.64 -1.72 9.40
CA LYS A 46 14.95 -2.33 9.66
C LYS A 46 15.82 -1.43 10.53
N ASN A 47 15.89 -0.14 10.18
CA ASN A 47 16.68 0.83 10.93
C ASN A 47 16.12 1.10 12.33
N LEU A 48 14.79 1.14 12.48
CA LEU A 48 14.12 1.24 13.79
C LEU A 48 14.44 0.01 14.65
N ARG A 49 14.30 -1.21 14.10
CA ARG A 49 14.66 -2.46 14.80
C ARG A 49 16.13 -2.49 15.21
N LYS A 50 17.03 -1.97 14.36
CA LYS A 50 18.45 -1.82 14.68
C LYS A 50 18.66 -0.87 15.86
N ALA A 51 18.07 0.32 15.82
CA ALA A 51 18.18 1.30 16.91
C ALA A 51 17.59 0.79 18.24
N MET A 52 16.54 -0.02 18.19
CA MET A 52 16.00 -0.73 19.36
C MET A 52 16.98 -1.76 19.90
N SER A 53 17.61 -2.54 19.02
CA SER A 53 18.55 -3.61 19.41
C SER A 53 19.88 -3.07 19.93
N ASP A 54 20.29 -1.88 19.50
CA ASP A 54 21.55 -1.24 19.87
C ASP A 54 21.50 -0.54 21.25
N ASN A 55 20.36 -0.57 21.97
CA ASN A 55 20.23 0.03 23.31
C ASN A 55 19.93 -1.01 24.40
N THR A 56 20.25 -0.68 25.65
CA THR A 56 20.05 -1.57 26.82
C THR A 56 18.68 -1.43 27.47
N PHE A 57 17.84 -0.51 26.99
CA PHE A 57 16.54 -0.18 27.60
C PHE A 57 15.38 -0.95 26.98
N SER A 58 15.61 -1.69 25.89
CA SER A 58 14.58 -2.44 25.19
C SER A 58 15.06 -3.85 24.81
N THR A 59 14.11 -4.78 24.69
CA THR A 59 14.37 -6.13 24.18
C THR A 59 13.38 -6.41 23.06
N LEU A 60 13.90 -6.54 21.85
CA LEU A 60 13.08 -6.89 20.68
C LEU A 60 12.93 -8.42 20.59
N LYS A 61 11.69 -8.90 20.55
CA LYS A 61 11.35 -10.31 20.29
C LYS A 61 10.61 -10.40 18.97
N SER A 62 11.35 -10.60 17.88
CA SER A 62 10.78 -10.77 16.54
C SER A 62 9.97 -12.07 16.43
N GLU A 63 9.08 -12.14 15.44
CA GLU A 63 8.25 -13.32 15.15
C GLU A 63 7.44 -13.81 16.36
N SER A 64 7.07 -12.86 17.24
CA SER A 64 6.29 -13.14 18.44
C SER A 64 4.85 -12.67 18.23
N THR A 65 3.89 -13.56 18.46
CA THR A 65 2.47 -13.31 18.20
C THR A 65 1.67 -13.38 19.49
N VAL A 66 1.05 -12.26 19.87
CA VAL A 66 0.15 -12.16 21.02
C VAL A 66 -1.18 -12.83 20.68
N TYR A 67 -1.71 -13.62 21.62
CA TYR A 67 -3.02 -14.26 21.47
C TYR A 67 -3.87 -14.27 22.76
N GLU A 68 -3.33 -13.78 23.88
CA GLU A 68 -4.10 -13.62 25.12
C GLU A 68 -3.61 -12.40 25.90
N LEU A 69 -4.54 -11.60 26.40
CA LEU A 69 -4.29 -10.47 27.29
C LEU A 69 -5.31 -10.48 28.44
N CYS A 70 -4.82 -10.25 29.66
CA CYS A 70 -5.65 -10.00 30.84
C CYS A 70 -4.94 -9.00 31.77
N GLU A 71 -5.69 -8.42 32.71
CA GLU A 71 -5.17 -7.42 33.64
C GLU A 71 -5.83 -7.55 35.01
N ASP A 72 -5.12 -7.10 36.03
CA ASP A 72 -5.64 -6.81 37.37
C ASP A 72 -5.37 -5.33 37.72
N GLU A 73 -5.62 -4.93 38.97
CA GLU A 73 -5.43 -3.54 39.42
C GLU A 73 -3.99 -3.03 39.29
N GLN A 74 -2.99 -3.92 39.20
CA GLN A 74 -1.58 -3.58 39.27
C GLN A 74 -0.78 -3.96 38.02
N TRP A 75 -1.24 -4.95 37.26
CA TRP A 75 -0.47 -5.59 36.21
C TRP A 75 -1.32 -5.96 35.00
N THR A 76 -0.66 -5.89 33.84
CA THR A 76 -1.10 -6.52 32.61
C THR A 76 -0.31 -7.82 32.41
N TYR A 77 -0.98 -8.85 31.88
CA TYR A 77 -0.40 -10.13 31.55
C TYR A 77 -0.66 -10.44 30.08
N CYS A 78 0.40 -10.84 29.39
CA CYS A 78 0.35 -11.19 27.98
C CYS A 78 0.87 -12.62 27.78
N LYS A 79 0.11 -13.44 27.06
CA LYS A 79 0.63 -14.68 26.47
C LYS A 79 0.85 -14.47 24.98
N TYR A 80 2.00 -14.97 24.53
CA TYR A 80 2.41 -14.89 23.14
C TYR A 80 3.16 -16.16 22.75
N ARG A 81 3.15 -16.50 21.46
CA ARG A 81 4.02 -17.54 20.90
C ARG A 81 5.27 -16.87 20.37
N ASP A 82 6.45 -17.37 20.73
CA ASP A 82 7.71 -16.88 20.18
C ASP A 82 7.97 -17.42 18.76
N ALA A 83 9.12 -17.08 18.17
CA ALA A 83 9.53 -17.51 16.83
C ALA A 83 9.58 -19.04 16.69
N GLN A 84 9.76 -19.78 17.79
CA GLN A 84 9.77 -21.24 17.81
C GLN A 84 8.36 -21.83 18.04
N GLY A 85 7.33 -20.98 18.11
CA GLY A 85 5.97 -21.38 18.45
C GLY A 85 5.77 -21.72 19.92
N THR A 86 6.77 -21.48 20.78
CA THR A 86 6.68 -21.80 22.21
C THR A 86 5.83 -20.76 22.92
N GLU A 87 4.89 -21.23 23.75
CA GLU A 87 4.12 -20.34 24.61
C GLU A 87 5.02 -19.66 25.64
N ARG A 88 4.92 -18.33 25.70
CA ARG A 88 5.61 -17.49 26.66
C ARG A 88 4.59 -16.60 27.36
N ARG A 89 4.94 -16.19 28.58
CA ARG A 89 4.17 -15.23 29.36
C ARG A 89 5.06 -14.09 29.81
N ILE A 90 4.54 -12.87 29.72
CA ILE A 90 5.17 -11.67 30.26
C ILE A 90 4.15 -10.88 31.08
N ARG A 91 4.61 -10.21 32.13
CA ARG A 91 3.81 -9.24 32.89
C ARG A 91 4.48 -7.87 32.85
N ALA A 92 3.69 -6.81 32.79
CA ALA A 92 4.16 -5.43 32.80
C ALA A 92 3.13 -4.51 33.45
N ARG A 93 3.55 -3.31 33.87
CA ARG A 93 2.62 -2.29 34.40
C ARG A 93 1.64 -1.80 33.33
N PHE A 94 2.10 -1.76 32.08
CA PHE A 94 1.31 -1.31 30.93
C PHE A 94 1.56 -2.23 29.74
N PHE A 95 0.53 -2.38 28.91
CA PHE A 95 0.62 -3.01 27.60
C PHE A 95 0.23 -1.99 26.54
N VAL A 96 1.04 -1.84 25.50
CA VAL A 96 0.78 -0.90 24.39
C VAL A 96 0.48 -1.70 23.13
N GLY A 97 -0.76 -1.58 22.63
CA GLY A 97 -1.18 -2.18 21.36
C GLY A 97 -0.68 -1.39 20.16
N ALA A 98 0.31 -1.90 19.45
CA ALA A 98 0.86 -1.33 18.22
C ALA A 98 0.93 -2.38 17.09
N ASP A 99 -0.03 -3.30 17.06
CA ASP A 99 -0.09 -4.50 16.21
C ASP A 99 -0.88 -4.31 14.89
N GLY A 100 -1.10 -3.06 14.49
CA GLY A 100 -1.64 -2.69 13.19
C GLY A 100 -3.16 -2.85 13.03
N LYS A 101 -3.67 -2.59 11.81
CA LYS A 101 -5.13 -2.54 11.50
C LYS A 101 -5.89 -3.81 11.90
N THR A 102 -5.25 -4.97 11.77
CA THR A 102 -5.82 -6.30 12.05
C THR A 102 -5.30 -6.90 13.36
N GLY A 103 -4.62 -6.10 14.18
CA GLY A 103 -4.00 -6.54 15.43
C GLY A 103 -4.97 -7.17 16.43
N PHE A 104 -4.45 -8.09 17.24
CA PHE A 104 -5.16 -8.76 18.32
C PHE A 104 -5.64 -7.76 19.37
N THR A 105 -4.80 -6.79 19.75
CA THR A 105 -5.01 -5.94 20.91
C THR A 105 -6.31 -5.16 20.83
N ARG A 106 -6.56 -4.48 19.70
CA ARG A 106 -7.84 -3.78 19.53
C ARG A 106 -9.00 -4.75 19.41
N LYS A 107 -8.90 -5.67 18.44
CA LYS A 107 -10.05 -6.50 18.01
C LYS A 107 -10.51 -7.53 19.03
N GLN A 108 -9.56 -8.18 19.71
CA GLN A 108 -9.85 -9.33 20.57
C GLN A 108 -9.83 -8.99 22.05
N TYR A 109 -9.19 -7.88 22.44
CA TYR A 109 -9.05 -7.49 23.84
C TYR A 109 -9.80 -6.19 24.21
N LEU A 110 -9.65 -5.12 23.42
CA LEU A 110 -10.25 -3.81 23.73
C LEU A 110 -11.72 -3.71 23.28
N GLU A 111 -12.05 -4.17 22.07
CA GLU A 111 -13.43 -4.11 21.54
C GLU A 111 -14.46 -4.83 22.43
N PRO A 112 -14.20 -6.05 22.98
CA PRO A 112 -15.10 -6.68 23.95
C PRO A 112 -15.29 -5.92 25.27
N LYS A 113 -14.38 -4.99 25.59
CA LYS A 113 -14.45 -4.13 26.77
C LYS A 113 -15.13 -2.78 26.49
N GLY A 114 -15.71 -2.60 25.30
CA GLY A 114 -16.39 -1.38 24.90
C GLY A 114 -15.47 -0.30 24.35
N VAL A 115 -14.19 -0.60 24.08
CA VAL A 115 -13.27 0.34 23.44
C VAL A 115 -13.31 0.13 21.94
N HIS A 116 -13.90 1.08 21.23
CA HIS A 116 -14.08 1.02 19.79
C HIS A 116 -13.30 2.14 19.09
N MET A 117 -12.90 1.89 17.84
CA MET A 117 -12.35 2.93 16.99
C MET A 117 -13.52 3.69 16.38
N GLU A 118 -13.90 4.82 16.99
CA GLU A 118 -14.94 5.69 16.46
C GLU A 118 -14.54 6.14 15.05
N LYS A 119 -15.44 5.90 14.11
CA LYS A 119 -15.30 6.47 12.77
C LYS A 119 -15.86 7.88 12.82
N VAL A 120 -15.20 8.83 12.17
CA VAL A 120 -15.71 10.23 12.02
C VAL A 120 -17.16 10.27 11.51
N THR A 121 -17.60 9.20 10.84
CA THR A 121 -18.94 9.00 10.28
C THR A 121 -20.02 8.62 11.30
N GLU A 122 -19.68 8.10 12.48
CA GLU A 122 -20.68 7.76 13.51
C GLU A 122 -21.38 9.02 14.04
N TYR A 123 -20.71 10.18 14.02
CA TYR A 123 -21.29 11.47 14.39
C TYR A 123 -22.34 12.01 13.40
N VAL A 124 -22.21 11.72 12.09
CA VAL A 124 -23.16 12.23 11.08
C VAL A 124 -24.49 11.47 11.13
N ALA A 125 -24.44 10.18 11.47
CA ALA A 125 -25.64 9.36 11.63
C ALA A 125 -26.48 9.74 12.87
N TYR A 126 -25.90 10.31 13.92
CA TYR A 126 -26.67 10.83 15.06
C TYR A 126 -27.38 12.16 14.78
N ALA A 127 -26.96 12.90 13.75
CA ALA A 127 -27.55 14.19 13.38
C ALA A 127 -28.64 14.07 12.29
N ILE A 128 -28.84 12.87 11.72
CA ILE A 128 -29.78 12.60 10.63
C ILE A 128 -30.71 11.46 11.06
N PRO A 129 -32.04 11.64 11.04
CA PRO A 129 -32.99 10.58 11.39
C PRO A 129 -32.71 9.29 10.60
N ALA A 130 -32.71 8.12 11.28
CA ALA A 130 -32.32 6.83 10.67
C ALA A 130 -33.16 6.45 9.45
N ASP A 131 -34.39 6.95 9.38
CA ASP A 131 -35.37 6.85 8.30
C ASP A 131 -35.08 7.75 7.09
N SER A 132 -34.10 8.66 7.20
CA SER A 132 -33.63 9.54 6.13
C SER A 132 -32.25 9.18 5.58
N ILE A 133 -31.57 8.20 6.17
CA ILE A 133 -30.32 7.63 5.63
C ILE A 133 -30.69 6.70 4.47
N THR A 134 -30.50 7.19 3.24
CA THR A 134 -30.61 6.34 2.04
C THR A 134 -29.33 5.53 1.82
N ASP A 135 -29.42 4.39 1.11
CA ASP A 135 -28.25 3.57 0.70
C ASP A 135 -27.14 4.42 0.03
N THR A 136 -27.52 5.54 -0.59
CA THR A 136 -26.64 6.52 -1.22
C THR A 136 -25.73 7.24 -0.22
N MET A 137 -26.17 7.55 1.00
CA MET A 137 -25.30 8.19 2.01
C MET A 137 -24.27 7.21 2.60
N ASN A 138 -24.55 5.90 2.60
CA ASN A 138 -23.53 4.88 2.91
C ASN A 138 -22.47 4.74 1.80
N ARG A 139 -22.81 5.08 0.55
CA ARG A 139 -21.90 5.04 -0.61
C ARG A 139 -20.96 6.25 -0.73
N GLU A 140 -21.11 7.28 0.09
CA GLU A 140 -20.22 8.45 0.08
C GLU A 140 -18.86 8.20 0.76
N PHE A 141 -18.61 6.98 1.27
CA PHE A 141 -17.39 6.68 2.01
C PHE A 141 -16.50 5.67 1.30
N TYR A 142 -15.24 6.05 1.13
CA TYR A 142 -14.23 5.25 0.47
C TYR A 142 -13.59 4.24 1.44
N GLU A 143 -14.25 3.09 1.65
CA GLU A 143 -13.68 1.93 2.35
C GLU A 143 -13.51 0.76 1.38
N GLU A 144 -12.40 0.77 0.65
CA GLU A 144 -12.12 -0.25 -0.37
C GLU A 144 -10.98 -1.18 0.05
N THR A 145 -11.04 -2.42 -0.42
CA THR A 145 -9.89 -3.34 -0.35
C THR A 145 -9.02 -3.14 -1.58
N TRP A 146 -7.71 -3.09 -1.38
CA TRP A 146 -6.74 -2.90 -2.45
C TRP A 146 -5.77 -4.08 -2.50
N VAL A 147 -5.42 -4.52 -3.70
CA VAL A 147 -4.24 -5.35 -3.93
C VAL A 147 -3.08 -4.42 -4.25
N ALA A 148 -2.01 -4.48 -3.47
CA ALA A 148 -0.81 -3.67 -3.66
C ALA A 148 0.38 -4.55 -4.04
N LEU A 149 0.87 -4.37 -5.27
CA LEU A 149 1.99 -5.10 -5.83
C LEU A 149 3.26 -4.25 -5.74
N ASN A 150 4.35 -4.85 -5.28
CA ASN A 150 5.66 -4.23 -5.23
C ASN A 150 6.63 -5.11 -6.02
N TRP A 151 6.97 -4.71 -7.23
CA TRP A 151 7.86 -5.46 -8.11
C TRP A 151 9.24 -4.84 -8.15
N GLN A 152 10.25 -5.69 -8.14
CA GLN A 152 11.59 -5.32 -8.56
C GLN A 152 11.73 -5.72 -10.03
N ILE A 153 11.93 -4.73 -10.89
CA ILE A 153 11.98 -4.96 -12.33
C ILE A 153 13.40 -5.37 -12.74
N THR A 154 13.49 -6.54 -13.37
CA THR A 154 14.67 -6.97 -14.12
C THR A 154 14.54 -6.41 -15.53
N LEU A 155 15.56 -5.69 -16.00
CA LEU A 155 15.53 -5.09 -17.32
C LEU A 155 15.53 -6.18 -18.40
N PRO A 156 14.67 -6.06 -19.43
CA PRO A 156 14.75 -6.93 -20.58
C PRO A 156 16.01 -6.60 -21.38
N THR A 157 16.63 -7.60 -21.97
CA THR A 157 17.81 -7.47 -22.83
C THR A 157 17.58 -8.18 -24.17
N PRO A 158 18.34 -7.87 -25.23
CA PRO A 158 18.30 -8.62 -26.48
C PRO A 158 18.55 -10.12 -26.29
N GLU A 159 19.29 -10.53 -25.27
CA GLU A 159 19.56 -11.95 -25.00
C GLU A 159 18.39 -12.63 -24.27
N SER A 160 17.74 -11.94 -23.33
CA SER A 160 16.62 -12.49 -22.57
C SER A 160 15.29 -12.43 -23.32
N HIS A 161 15.12 -11.45 -24.21
CA HIS A 161 13.92 -11.20 -25.00
C HIS A 161 14.28 -10.90 -26.46
N PRO A 162 14.88 -11.86 -27.20
CA PRO A 162 15.46 -11.60 -28.53
C PRO A 162 14.45 -11.13 -29.58
N GLU A 163 13.18 -11.51 -29.43
CA GLU A 163 12.12 -11.19 -30.39
C GLU A 163 11.41 -9.86 -30.09
N PHE A 164 11.85 -9.10 -29.09
CA PHE A 164 11.18 -7.84 -28.75
C PHE A 164 11.47 -6.76 -29.80
N SER A 165 10.42 -6.30 -30.48
CA SER A 165 10.54 -5.44 -31.66
C SER A 165 11.28 -4.13 -31.44
N LEU A 166 11.32 -3.58 -30.23
CA LEU A 166 12.02 -2.32 -29.97
C LEU A 166 13.54 -2.43 -30.13
N TRP A 167 14.11 -3.63 -30.06
CA TRP A 167 15.54 -3.83 -30.31
C TRP A 167 15.93 -3.48 -31.75
N THR A 168 15.07 -3.79 -32.73
CA THR A 168 15.34 -3.45 -34.14
C THR A 168 15.24 -1.96 -34.41
N LEU A 169 14.54 -1.23 -33.53
CA LEU A 169 14.45 0.24 -33.53
C LEU A 169 15.58 0.91 -32.73
N GLY A 170 16.51 0.13 -32.18
CA GLY A 170 17.69 0.63 -31.48
C GLY A 170 17.49 1.01 -30.01
N TYR A 171 16.36 0.63 -29.40
CA TYR A 171 16.12 0.90 -27.98
C TYR A 171 17.08 0.11 -27.10
N THR A 172 17.52 0.73 -26.01
CA THR A 172 18.30 0.09 -24.96
C THR A 172 17.40 -0.52 -23.88
N PRO A 173 17.91 -1.47 -23.05
CA PRO A 173 17.18 -2.01 -21.90
C PRO A 173 16.59 -0.95 -20.96
N ASP A 174 17.36 0.11 -20.66
CA ASP A 174 16.91 1.20 -19.80
C ASP A 174 15.81 2.04 -20.45
N GLU A 175 15.91 2.34 -21.74
CA GLU A 175 14.85 3.06 -22.46
C GLU A 175 13.56 2.25 -22.53
N VAL A 176 13.64 0.93 -22.72
CA VAL A 176 12.46 0.06 -22.63
C VAL A 176 11.85 0.10 -21.24
N TYR A 177 12.66 0.09 -20.18
CA TYR A 177 12.15 0.22 -18.82
C TYR A 177 11.46 1.56 -18.56
N ASP A 178 12.07 2.67 -19.00
CA ASP A 178 11.50 4.02 -18.92
C ASP A 178 10.20 4.18 -19.70
N LEU A 179 10.09 3.47 -20.82
CA LEU A 179 8.93 3.50 -21.68
C LEU A 179 7.72 2.79 -21.08
N PHE A 180 7.92 1.61 -20.48
CA PHE A 180 6.84 0.75 -19.97
C PHE A 180 6.51 0.98 -18.49
N PHE A 181 7.46 1.47 -17.70
CA PHE A 181 7.30 1.69 -16.27
C PHE A 181 7.56 3.14 -15.93
N PRO A 182 6.56 4.04 -16.05
CA PRO A 182 6.76 5.47 -15.90
C PRO A 182 7.33 5.83 -14.52
N TYR A 183 8.25 6.80 -14.49
CA TYR A 183 8.88 7.26 -13.25
C TYR A 183 7.89 7.93 -12.29
N GLU A 184 7.05 8.82 -12.82
CA GLU A 184 6.08 9.59 -12.04
C GLU A 184 4.91 8.72 -11.58
N PHE A 185 4.34 9.06 -10.42
CA PHE A 185 3.14 8.39 -9.94
C PHE A 185 1.93 8.74 -10.81
N ARG A 186 1.11 7.73 -11.08
CA ARG A 186 -0.11 7.83 -11.88
C ARG A 186 -1.27 7.26 -11.10
N PHE A 187 -2.25 8.11 -10.81
CA PHE A 187 -3.54 7.76 -10.25
C PHE A 187 -4.52 7.57 -11.40
N LEU A 188 -4.86 6.32 -11.69
CA LEU A 188 -5.83 5.94 -12.70
C LEU A 188 -7.23 6.06 -12.09
N CYS A 189 -7.89 7.18 -12.36
CA CYS A 189 -9.24 7.50 -11.89
C CYS A 189 -10.31 6.79 -12.73
N ASN A 190 -10.10 5.49 -12.99
CA ASN A 190 -11.05 4.65 -13.70
C ASN A 190 -12.21 4.30 -12.75
N PRO A 191 -13.46 4.71 -13.05
CA PRO A 191 -14.58 4.46 -12.15
C PRO A 191 -14.90 2.96 -11.97
N ASN A 192 -14.49 2.11 -12.91
CA ASN A 192 -14.76 0.67 -12.85
C ASN A 192 -13.73 -0.09 -11.99
N ARG A 193 -12.50 0.40 -11.94
CA ARG A 193 -11.42 -0.13 -11.10
C ARG A 193 -10.32 0.93 -10.95
N PRO A 194 -10.39 1.77 -9.90
CA PRO A 194 -9.33 2.69 -9.59
C PRO A 194 -8.00 1.95 -9.37
N ALA A 195 -6.92 2.56 -9.83
CA ALA A 195 -5.58 2.01 -9.68
C ALA A 195 -4.55 3.13 -9.49
N VAL A 196 -3.41 2.79 -8.90
CA VAL A 196 -2.27 3.70 -8.76
C VAL A 196 -0.99 2.96 -9.10
N CYS A 197 -0.09 3.60 -9.82
CA CYS A 197 1.22 3.03 -10.11
C CYS A 197 2.32 4.07 -10.12
N GLY A 198 3.57 3.63 -9.98
CA GLY A 198 4.72 4.52 -10.01
C GLY A 198 5.99 3.86 -9.49
N ARG A 199 7.14 4.45 -9.81
CA ARG A 199 8.43 4.03 -9.24
C ARG A 199 8.58 4.55 -7.83
N PHE A 200 9.26 3.78 -6.98
CA PHE A 200 9.57 4.20 -5.61
C PHE A 200 10.97 3.77 -5.19
N GLY A 201 11.54 4.44 -4.20
CA GLY A 201 12.94 4.23 -3.82
C GLY A 201 13.93 4.95 -4.75
N LEU A 202 15.18 4.49 -4.77
CA LEU A 202 16.19 4.99 -5.70
C LEU A 202 15.93 4.38 -7.09
N GLN A 203 16.27 5.12 -8.15
CA GLN A 203 16.15 4.65 -9.54
C GLN A 203 16.87 3.31 -9.75
N THR A 204 18.04 3.14 -9.14
CA THR A 204 18.86 1.93 -9.23
C THR A 204 18.19 0.70 -8.62
N ASP A 205 17.21 0.88 -7.74
CA ASP A 205 16.50 -0.24 -7.12
C ASP A 205 15.48 -0.88 -8.07
N ARG A 206 15.04 -0.15 -9.11
CA ARG A 206 14.03 -0.56 -10.10
C ARG A 206 12.75 -1.10 -9.45
N LEU A 207 12.33 -0.48 -8.35
CA LEU A 207 11.09 -0.85 -7.69
C LEU A 207 9.91 -0.11 -8.32
N TRP A 208 8.90 -0.88 -8.69
CA TRP A 208 7.67 -0.35 -9.26
C TRP A 208 6.47 -0.88 -8.49
N ARG A 209 5.55 0.02 -8.17
CA ARG A 209 4.33 -0.29 -7.44
C ARG A 209 3.15 -0.20 -8.38
N PHE A 210 2.23 -1.15 -8.23
CA PHE A 210 0.91 -1.10 -8.86
C PHE A 210 -0.12 -1.55 -7.83
N GLU A 211 -1.09 -0.69 -7.54
CA GLU A 211 -2.21 -1.00 -6.66
C GLU A 211 -3.52 -0.88 -7.43
N PHE A 212 -4.47 -1.75 -7.14
CA PHE A 212 -5.82 -1.67 -7.70
C PHE A 212 -6.88 -2.08 -6.68
N VAL A 213 -8.06 -1.47 -6.80
CA VAL A 213 -9.23 -1.78 -5.98
C VAL A 213 -9.75 -3.18 -6.30
N VAL A 214 -10.07 -3.96 -5.26
CA VAL A 214 -10.84 -5.22 -5.34
C VAL A 214 -12.31 -4.85 -5.45
N ARG A 215 -13.00 -5.30 -6.50
CA ARG A 215 -14.39 -4.93 -6.74
C ARG A 215 -15.35 -5.69 -5.81
N PRO A 216 -16.57 -5.18 -5.61
CA PRO A 216 -17.63 -5.93 -4.94
C PRO A 216 -17.80 -7.33 -5.54
N GLY A 217 -17.76 -8.36 -4.69
CA GLY A 217 -17.86 -9.77 -5.09
C GLY A 217 -16.55 -10.45 -5.50
N GLU A 218 -15.43 -9.72 -5.57
CA GLU A 218 -14.11 -10.31 -5.75
C GLU A 218 -13.47 -10.66 -4.41
N ASP A 219 -12.68 -11.73 -4.39
CA ASP A 219 -11.84 -12.07 -3.23
C ASP A 219 -10.45 -11.43 -3.39
N GLY A 220 -9.98 -10.73 -2.35
CA GLY A 220 -8.70 -10.01 -2.40
C GLY A 220 -7.47 -10.92 -2.54
N TYR A 221 -7.51 -12.14 -2.00
CA TYR A 221 -6.42 -13.11 -2.13
C TYR A 221 -6.38 -13.71 -3.53
N GLU A 222 -7.55 -14.04 -4.09
CA GLU A 222 -7.65 -14.48 -5.48
C GLU A 222 -7.20 -13.39 -6.46
N MET A 223 -7.53 -12.12 -6.19
CA MET A 223 -7.06 -11.00 -7.01
C MET A 223 -5.55 -10.77 -6.91
N ALA A 224 -4.91 -11.21 -5.82
CA ALA A 224 -3.46 -11.16 -5.64
C ALA A 224 -2.72 -12.35 -6.30
N LYS A 225 -3.41 -13.29 -6.95
CA LYS A 225 -2.77 -14.40 -7.67
C LYS A 225 -2.19 -13.97 -9.02
N PRO A 226 -1.13 -14.64 -9.51
CA PRO A 226 -0.47 -14.28 -10.78
C PRO A 226 -1.40 -14.13 -11.98
N GLU A 227 -2.42 -14.99 -12.12
CA GLU A 227 -3.36 -14.97 -13.23
C GLU A 227 -4.24 -13.72 -13.22
N SER A 228 -4.79 -13.38 -12.04
CA SER A 228 -5.60 -12.18 -11.81
C SER A 228 -4.77 -10.91 -12.03
N ILE A 229 -3.55 -10.89 -11.48
CA ILE A 229 -2.56 -9.82 -11.67
C ILE A 229 -2.29 -9.61 -13.16
N LYS A 230 -2.05 -10.68 -13.92
CA LYS A 230 -1.77 -10.61 -15.36
C LYS A 230 -2.92 -9.95 -16.10
N ASN A 231 -4.15 -10.36 -15.82
CA ASN A 231 -5.35 -9.83 -16.48
C ASN A 231 -5.61 -8.35 -16.16
N ILE A 232 -5.25 -7.89 -14.96
CA ILE A 232 -5.52 -6.51 -14.51
C ILE A 232 -4.37 -5.56 -14.86
N VAL A 233 -3.12 -5.97 -14.61
CA VAL A 233 -1.96 -5.08 -14.69
C VAL A 233 -1.39 -5.03 -16.10
N PHE A 234 -1.27 -6.16 -16.81
CA PHE A 234 -0.57 -6.20 -18.09
C PHE A 234 -1.16 -5.28 -19.16
N PRO A 235 -2.50 -5.11 -19.26
CA PRO A 235 -3.07 -4.13 -20.18
C PRO A 235 -2.53 -2.71 -20.00
N ASN A 236 -2.20 -2.31 -18.75
CA ASN A 236 -1.66 -0.99 -18.44
C ASN A 236 -0.21 -0.82 -18.91
N VAL A 237 0.55 -1.91 -18.99
CA VAL A 237 1.96 -1.93 -19.43
C VAL A 237 2.11 -2.62 -20.78
N THR A 238 1.06 -2.63 -21.59
CA THR A 238 1.09 -3.16 -22.96
C THR A 238 0.88 -2.01 -23.93
N HIS A 239 1.82 -1.81 -24.84
CA HIS A 239 1.72 -0.78 -25.85
C HIS A 239 1.27 -1.37 -27.18
N GLN A 240 0.38 -0.66 -27.87
CA GLN A 240 0.05 -0.96 -29.25
C GLN A 240 1.29 -0.77 -30.12
N GLY A 241 1.56 -1.71 -31.03
CA GLY A 241 2.71 -1.64 -31.93
C GLY A 241 2.73 -0.38 -32.80
N SER A 242 1.54 0.11 -33.19
CA SER A 242 1.37 1.36 -33.97
C SER A 242 1.94 2.61 -33.30
N ARG A 243 2.26 2.55 -32.01
CA ARG A 243 2.99 3.62 -31.31
C ARG A 243 4.41 3.83 -31.84
N TYR A 244 5.01 2.82 -32.45
CA TYR A 244 6.44 2.79 -32.78
C TYR A 244 6.75 2.85 -34.28
N GLY A 245 5.73 2.95 -35.13
CA GLY A 245 5.85 2.92 -36.59
C GLY A 245 5.19 1.70 -37.20
#